data_AF-A0A4R4BIP3-F1
#
_entry.id   AF-A0A4R4BIP3-F1
#
_cell.length_a   1.000
_cell.length_b   1.000
_cell.length_c   1.000
_cell.angle_alpha   90.00
_cell.angle_beta   90.00
_cell.angle_gamma   90.00
#
_symmetry.space_group_name_H-M   'P 1'
#
loop_
_entity.id
_entity.type
_entity.pdbx_description
1 polymer ?
#
loop_
_entity_poly.entity_id
_entity_poly.type
_entity_poly.pdbx_seq_one_letter_code
_entity_poly.pdbx_strand_id
1 'polypeptide(L)'
;MNPVKIKKLLYVFVHLVGPLSYLTISTIWGAFFTTKSTFENISDNLGVMAIYYVLMSLLWFFYLDRLDKDVDKITKEINDNKV
;
A
#
# COMPACT_ATOMS: atom_id res chain seq x y z
N MET A 1 -15.70 1.33 15.59
CA MET A 1 -15.09 2.08 14.47
C MET A 1 -15.67 1.55 13.17
N ASN A 2 -16.14 2.39 12.23
CA ASN A 2 -16.84 1.91 11.03
C ASN A 2 -15.87 1.19 10.07
N PRO A 3 -16.12 -0.07 9.67
CA PRO A 3 -15.21 -0.86 8.83
C PRO A 3 -14.88 -0.20 7.48
N VAL A 4 -15.84 0.54 6.89
CA VAL A 4 -15.62 1.31 5.66
C VAL A 4 -14.57 2.40 5.85
N LYS A 5 -14.55 3.05 7.03
CA LYS A 5 -13.55 4.08 7.36
C LYS A 5 -12.16 3.48 7.53
N ILE A 6 -12.06 2.29 8.13
CA ILE A 6 -10.79 1.58 8.34
C ILE A 6 -10.18 1.18 7.00
N LYS A 7 -10.99 0.59 6.11
CA LYS A 7 -10.53 0.23 4.75
C LYS A 7 -10.04 1.43 3.96
N LYS A 8 -10.79 2.53 4.00
CA LYS A 8 -10.41 3.76 3.28
C LYS A 8 -9.10 4.35 3.83
N LEU A 9 -8.92 4.31 5.15
CA LEU A 9 -7.67 4.73 5.78
C LEU A 9 -6.49 3.83 5.37
N LEU A 10 -6.69 2.51 5.39
CA LEU A 10 -5.67 1.55 4.96
C LEU A 10 -5.29 1.75 3.49
N TYR A 11 -6.27 1.98 2.63
CA TYR A 11 -6.04 2.26 1.21
C TYR A 11 -5.18 3.51 1.02
N VAL A 12 -5.51 4.61 1.70
CA VAL A 12 -4.72 5.86 1.66
C VAL A 12 -3.32 5.64 2.22
N PHE A 13 -3.18 4.84 3.28
CA PHE A 13 -1.86 4.55 3.85
C PHE A 13 -0.97 3.79 2.86
N VAL A 14 -1.50 2.73 2.23
CA VAL A 14 -0.76 1.89 1.29
C VAL A 14 -0.48 2.61 -0.03
N HIS A 15 -1.45 3.37 -0.58
CA HIS A 15 -1.31 3.99 -1.90
C HIS A 15 -0.82 5.43 -1.87
N LEU A 16 -0.78 6.09 -0.72
CA LEU A 16 -0.34 7.49 -0.61
C LEU A 16 0.85 7.61 0.35
N VAL A 17 0.65 7.24 1.62
CA VAL A 17 1.64 7.48 2.67
C VAL A 17 2.91 6.65 2.46
N GLY A 18 2.78 5.37 2.12
CA GLY A 18 3.90 4.47 1.83
C GLY A 18 4.79 4.99 0.68
N PRO A 19 4.24 5.20 -0.53
CA PRO A 19 5.00 5.72 -1.66
C PRO A 19 5.65 7.08 -1.40
N LEU A 20 4.94 8.03 -0.75
CA LEU A 20 5.50 9.35 -0.43
C LEU A 20 6.63 9.28 0.59
N SER A 21 6.48 8.46 1.64
CA SER A 21 7.52 8.28 2.63
C SER A 21 8.76 7.63 2.01
N TYR A 22 8.58 6.61 1.17
CA TYR A 22 9.67 6.00 0.40
C TYR A 22 10.39 7.03 -0.49
N LEU A 23 9.65 7.81 -1.28
CA LEU A 23 10.24 8.81 -2.17
C LEU A 23 11.01 9.88 -1.39
N THR A 24 10.46 10.34 -0.26
CA THR A 24 11.13 11.34 0.60
C THR A 24 12.43 10.78 1.19
N ILE A 25 12.38 9.58 1.77
CA ILE A 25 13.55 8.94 2.40
C ILE A 25 14.61 8.61 1.35
N SER A 26 14.23 8.05 0.20
CA SER A 26 15.15 7.70 -0.88
C SER A 26 15.78 8.93 -1.56
N THR A 27 15.04 10.04 -1.65
CA THR A 27 15.58 11.30 -2.16
C THR A 27 16.58 11.92 -1.18
N ILE A 28 16.25 11.95 0.11
CA ILE A 28 17.19 12.41 1.16
C ILE A 28 18.43 11.54 1.16
N TRP A 29 18.27 10.21 1.19
CA TRP A 29 19.39 9.28 1.15
C TRP A 29 20.27 9.48 -0.10
N GLY A 30 19.63 9.61 -1.26
CA GLY A 30 20.28 9.84 -2.53
C GLY A 30 21.11 11.13 -2.60
N ALA A 31 20.56 12.21 -2.04
CA ALA A 31 21.18 13.53 -2.04
C ALA A 31 22.38 13.63 -1.09
N PHE A 32 22.36 12.91 0.04
CA PHE A 32 23.41 12.98 1.06
C PHE A 32 24.48 11.88 0.92
N PHE A 33 24.13 10.70 0.43
CA PHE A 33 25.01 9.52 0.45
C PHE A 33 25.43 9.02 -0.94
N THR A 34 25.04 9.69 -2.02
CA THR A 34 25.40 9.26 -3.39
C THR A 34 26.05 10.40 -4.18
N THR A 35 26.87 10.04 -5.16
CA THR A 35 27.46 10.97 -6.14
C THR A 35 26.59 11.17 -7.38
N LYS A 36 25.41 10.53 -7.46
CA LYS A 36 24.47 10.70 -8.58
C LYS A 36 23.85 12.10 -8.53
N SER A 37 23.48 12.63 -9.69
CA SER A 37 22.73 13.87 -9.71
C SER A 37 21.37 13.69 -9.03
N THR A 38 20.88 14.74 -8.35
CA THR A 38 19.57 14.71 -7.67
C THR A 38 18.45 14.29 -8.62
N PHE A 39 18.52 14.70 -9.89
CA PHE A 39 17.52 14.38 -10.90
C PHE A 39 17.52 12.90 -11.31
N GLU A 40 18.70 12.31 -11.54
CA GLU A 40 18.83 10.88 -11.84
C GLU A 40 18.33 10.03 -10.67
N ASN A 41 18.67 10.41 -9.43
CA ASN A 41 18.19 9.71 -8.25
C ASN A 41 16.65 9.81 -8.10
N ILE A 42 16.05 10.98 -8.36
CA ILE A 42 14.60 11.13 -8.34
C ILE A 42 13.95 10.27 -9.43
N SER A 43 14.50 10.28 -10.65
CA SER A 43 13.99 9.49 -11.77
C SER A 43 14.05 7.98 -11.49
N ASP A 44 15.16 7.48 -10.96
CA ASP A 44 15.32 6.07 -10.59
C ASP A 44 14.29 5.67 -9.52
N ASN A 45 14.14 6.49 -8.47
CA ASN A 45 13.20 6.22 -7.37
C ASN A 45 11.72 6.32 -7.81
N LEU A 46 11.39 7.20 -8.76
CA LEU A 46 10.07 7.27 -9.40
C LEU A 46 9.77 5.98 -10.19
N GLY A 47 10.78 5.39 -10.84
CA GLY A 47 10.65 4.08 -11.50
C GLY A 47 10.30 2.97 -10.51
N VAL A 48 10.98 2.92 -9.36
CA VAL A 48 10.67 1.96 -8.28
C VAL A 48 9.26 2.20 -7.73
N MET A 49 8.86 3.47 -7.56
CA MET A 49 7.52 3.84 -7.10
C MET A 49 6.43 3.39 -8.09
N ALA A 50 6.67 3.51 -9.40
CA ALA A 50 5.75 3.03 -10.42
C ALA A 50 5.55 1.52 -10.34
N ILE A 51 6.63 0.75 -10.19
CA ILE A 51 6.56 -0.71 -10.00
C ILE A 51 5.79 -1.04 -8.72
N TYR A 52 6.07 -0.34 -7.61
CA TYR A 52 5.35 -0.51 -6.35
C TYR A 52 3.85 -0.30 -6.52
N TYR A 53 3.43 0.75 -7.22
CA TYR A 53 2.01 1.03 -7.47
C TYR A 53 1.32 -0.08 -8.25
N VAL A 54 1.96 -0.58 -9.32
CA VAL A 54 1.41 -1.67 -10.13
C VAL A 54 1.24 -2.93 -9.28
N LEU A 55 2.28 -3.32 -8.54
CA LEU A 55 2.24 -4.52 -7.70
C LEU A 55 1.23 -4.40 -6.55
N MET A 56 1.19 -3.26 -5.85
CA MET A 56 0.25 -3.04 -4.76
C MET A 56 -1.20 -2.97 -5.25
N SER A 57 -1.44 -2.38 -6.42
CA SER A 57 -2.79 -2.36 -7.01
C SER A 57 -3.26 -3.79 -7.34
N LEU A 58 -2.39 -4.61 -7.92
CA LEU A 58 -2.68 -6.02 -8.19
C LEU A 58 -2.93 -6.79 -6.88
N LEU A 59 -2.07 -6.63 -5.89
CA LEU A 59 -2.20 -7.30 -4.60
C LEU A 59 -3.49 -6.89 -3.88
N TRP A 60 -3.84 -5.60 -3.92
CA TRP A 60 -5.08 -5.11 -3.32
C TRP A 60 -6.31 -5.76 -3.97
N PHE A 61 -6.35 -5.77 -5.30
CA PHE A 61 -7.47 -6.32 -6.06
C PHE A 61 -7.61 -7.85 -5.91
N PHE A 62 -6.51 -8.59 -5.99
CA PHE A 62 -6.55 -10.05 -5.95
C PHE A 62 -6.64 -10.62 -4.53
N TYR A 63 -6.01 -9.97 -3.56
CA TYR A 63 -5.83 -10.54 -2.22
C TYR A 63 -6.70 -9.87 -1.18
N LEU A 64 -6.61 -8.55 -1.01
CA LEU A 64 -7.30 -7.85 0.07
C LEU A 64 -8.82 -7.81 -0.13
N ASP A 65 -9.30 -7.61 -1.36
CA ASP A 65 -10.73 -7.66 -1.67
C ASP A 65 -11.32 -9.07 -1.52
N ARG A 66 -10.50 -10.11 -1.71
CA ARG A 66 -10.93 -11.50 -1.51
C ARG A 66 -10.96 -11.88 -0.03
N LEU A 67 -9.90 -11.53 0.69
CA LEU A 67 -9.80 -11.78 2.13
C LEU A 67 -10.99 -11.17 2.89
N ASP A 68 -11.41 -9.97 2.51
CA ASP A 68 -12.54 -9.33 3.17
C ASP A 68 -13.84 -10.12 2.99
N LYS A 69 -14.09 -10.65 1.79
CA LYS A 69 -15.24 -11.53 1.53
C LYS A 69 -15.17 -12.83 2.32
N ASP A 70 -13.98 -13.40 2.45
CA ASP A 70 -13.76 -14.64 3.21
C ASP A 70 -13.96 -14.40 4.71
N VAL A 71 -13.48 -13.28 5.25
CA VAL A 71 -13.69 -12.87 6.66
C VAL A 71 -15.17 -12.63 6.96
N ASP A 72 -15.88 -11.94 6.07
CA ASP A 72 -17.33 -11.72 6.22
C ASP A 72 -18.10 -13.04 6.20
N LYS A 73 -17.69 -14.00 5.35
CA LYS A 73 -18.30 -15.33 5.28
C LYS A 73 -18.07 -16.11 6.58
N ILE A 74 -16.83 -16.17 7.07
CA ILE A 74 -16.49 -16.86 8.33
C ILE A 74 -17.25 -16.23 9.51
N THR A 75 -17.35 -14.90 9.54
CA THR A 75 -18.06 -14.19 10.61
C THR A 75 -19.54 -14.55 10.63
N LYS A 76 -20.18 -14.67 9.46
CA LYS A 76 -21.57 -15.13 9.35
C LYS A 76 -21.72 -16.59 9.79
N GLU A 77 -20.85 -17.49 9.33
CA GLU A 77 -20.89 -18.92 9.71
C GLU A 77 -20.73 -19.13 11.23
N ILE A 78 -19.88 -18.34 11.89
CA ILE A 78 -19.72 -18.40 13.36
C ILE A 78 -20.97 -17.88 14.08
N ASN A 79 -21.60 -16.83 13.54
CA ASN A 79 -22.79 -16.26 14.15
C ASN A 79 -24.01 -17.17 13.99
N ASP A 80 -24.17 -17.81 12.82
CA ASP A 80 -25.27 -18.74 12.54
C ASP A 80 -25.12 -20.06 13.33
N ASN A 81 -23.90 -20.54 13.60
CA ASN A 81 -23.66 -21.71 14.46
C ASN A 81 -23.81 -21.43 15.97
N LYS A 82 -23.84 -20.15 16.38
CA LYS A 82 -24.08 -19.75 17.77
C LYS A 82 -25.56 -19.59 18.11
N VAL A 83 -26.44 -19.61 17.11
CA VAL A 83 -27.91 -19.64 17.23
C VAL A 83 -28.38 -21.09 17.23
#